data_AF-A0A1Q3ZFB2-F1
#
_entry.id   AF-A0A1Q3ZFB2-F1
#
_cell.length_a   1.000
_cell.length_b   1.000
_cell.length_c   1.000
_cell.angle_alpha   90.00
_cell.angle_beta   90.00
_cell.angle_gamma   90.00
#
_symmetry.space_group_name_H-M   'P 1'
#
loop_
_entity.id
_entity.type
_entity.pdbx_description
1 polymer ?
#
loop_
_entity_poly.entity_id
_entity_poly.type
_entity_poly.pdbx_seq_one_letter_code
_entity_poly.pdbx_strand_id
1 'polypeptide(L)'
;MSFLEHLQQRFPKSDFETLVVGDRFNIIRFDVHFHGKKYFVVCTDGLWKYRMPVTPKYEGKEHIELSVCVEDDWDFGDENNQWVTEKLEWLGNFLLDRKTWFGAGHTIPNGNPPKSLSRSVTQDHFYFDEATYMHEIFNPFYIDETPVNFLFLIPVSKDELDYKHKKSTFVFKRKLANKNVHEVIEEFRPSVITRRWKLW
;
A
#
# COMPACT_ATOMS: atom_id res chain seq x y z
N MET A 1 -16.24 -1.83 18.42
CA MET A 1 -16.55 -2.26 17.04
C MET A 1 -15.30 -2.85 16.43
N SER A 2 -15.43 -3.81 15.53
CA SER A 2 -14.31 -4.34 14.75
C SER A 2 -13.81 -3.30 13.73
N PHE A 3 -12.61 -3.51 13.17
CA PHE A 3 -12.11 -2.66 12.09
C PHE A 3 -13.04 -2.71 10.87
N LEU A 4 -13.49 -3.90 10.48
CA LEU A 4 -14.47 -4.07 9.40
C LEU A 4 -15.78 -3.31 9.66
N GLU A 5 -16.31 -3.30 10.89
CA GLU A 5 -17.52 -2.53 11.22
C GLU A 5 -17.30 -1.02 11.04
N HIS A 6 -16.14 -0.50 11.47
CA HIS A 6 -15.77 0.91 11.23
C HIS A 6 -15.61 1.24 9.74
N LEU A 7 -15.01 0.33 8.96
CA LEU A 7 -14.90 0.44 7.51
C LEU A 7 -16.29 0.49 6.85
N GLN A 8 -17.19 -0.42 7.22
CA GLN A 8 -18.56 -0.48 6.70
C GLN A 8 -19.36 0.78 7.03
N GLN A 9 -19.14 1.38 8.21
CA GLN A 9 -19.74 2.68 8.54
C GLN A 9 -19.21 3.83 7.69
N ARG A 10 -17.90 3.83 7.41
CA ARG A 10 -17.29 4.87 6.55
C ARG A 10 -17.65 4.72 5.09
N PHE A 11 -17.78 3.48 4.63
CA PHE A 11 -18.08 3.12 3.24
C PHE A 11 -19.36 2.28 3.15
N PRO A 12 -20.54 2.84 3.51
CA PRO A 12 -21.77 2.07 3.68
C PRO A 12 -22.40 1.56 2.38
N LYS A 13 -21.90 1.99 1.23
CA LYS A 13 -22.37 1.57 -0.10
C LYS A 13 -21.42 0.58 -0.78
N SER A 14 -20.31 0.26 -0.14
CA SER A 14 -19.27 -0.57 -0.71
C SER A 14 -19.59 -2.04 -0.53
N ASP A 15 -19.21 -2.83 -1.52
CA ASP A 15 -19.26 -4.28 -1.46
C ASP A 15 -17.98 -4.80 -0.81
N PHE A 16 -18.12 -5.44 0.34
CA PHE A 16 -17.01 -6.04 1.08
C PHE A 16 -16.89 -7.53 0.79
N GLU A 17 -15.66 -8.00 0.60
CA GLU A 17 -15.34 -9.39 0.34
C GLU A 17 -14.09 -9.78 1.12
N THR A 18 -14.10 -10.97 1.73
CA THR A 18 -12.88 -11.53 2.34
C THR A 18 -12.16 -12.39 1.32
N LEU A 19 -11.00 -11.93 0.85
CA LEU A 19 -10.18 -12.66 -0.12
C LEU A 19 -9.36 -13.77 0.55
N VAL A 20 -8.88 -13.54 1.77
CA VAL A 20 -8.10 -14.51 2.56
C VAL A 20 -8.56 -14.47 4.01
N VAL A 21 -8.89 -15.64 4.55
CA VAL A 21 -9.10 -15.84 5.98
C VAL A 21 -7.78 -16.33 6.58
N GLY A 22 -7.12 -15.47 7.36
CA GLY A 22 -5.84 -15.80 7.98
C GLY A 22 -5.95 -15.96 9.50
N ASP A 23 -5.07 -16.77 10.08
CA ASP A 23 -5.08 -17.04 11.53
C ASP A 23 -4.82 -15.79 12.39
N ARG A 24 -4.08 -14.81 11.83
CA ARG A 24 -3.63 -13.61 12.55
C ARG A 24 -4.37 -12.35 12.15
N PHE A 25 -4.75 -12.25 10.88
CA PHE A 25 -5.51 -11.16 10.27
C PHE A 25 -6.11 -11.68 8.96
N ASN A 26 -7.20 -11.08 8.52
CA ASN A 26 -7.80 -11.36 7.22
C ASN A 26 -7.22 -10.43 6.16
N ILE A 27 -7.48 -10.74 4.88
CA ILE A 27 -7.31 -9.80 3.78
C ILE A 27 -8.68 -9.60 3.15
N ILE A 28 -9.13 -8.35 3.13
CA ILE A 28 -10.43 -7.96 2.63
C ILE A 28 -10.29 -7.03 1.43
N ARG A 29 -11.23 -7.12 0.49
CA ARG A 29 -11.45 -6.19 -0.60
C ARG A 29 -12.71 -5.39 -0.32
N PHE A 30 -12.67 -4.11 -0.61
CA PHE A 30 -13.86 -3.26 -0.71
C PHE A 30 -13.68 -2.24 -1.81
N ASP A 31 -14.78 -1.72 -2.35
CA ASP A 31 -14.70 -0.62 -3.30
C ASP A 31 -14.82 0.75 -2.63
N VAL A 32 -14.26 1.77 -3.26
CA VAL A 32 -14.44 3.17 -2.87
C VAL A 32 -14.76 4.00 -4.09
N HIS A 33 -15.60 5.01 -3.91
CA HIS A 33 -15.93 5.98 -4.96
C HIS A 33 -15.23 7.30 -4.65
N PHE A 34 -14.37 7.76 -5.57
CA PHE A 34 -13.61 9.00 -5.40
C PHE A 34 -13.56 9.77 -6.74
N HIS A 35 -13.91 11.06 -6.70
CA HIS A 35 -14.03 11.92 -7.89
C HIS A 35 -14.79 11.30 -9.09
N GLY A 36 -15.87 10.56 -8.81
CA GLY A 36 -16.71 9.94 -9.84
C GLY A 36 -16.16 8.65 -10.44
N LYS A 37 -15.05 8.13 -9.93
CA LYS A 37 -14.48 6.83 -10.28
C LYS A 37 -14.60 5.84 -9.13
N LYS A 38 -14.73 4.56 -9.46
CA LYS A 38 -14.69 3.44 -8.52
C LYS A 38 -13.28 2.87 -8.50
N TYR A 39 -12.84 2.43 -7.33
CA TYR A 39 -11.55 1.78 -7.12
C TYR A 39 -11.73 0.59 -6.20
N PHE A 40 -10.86 -0.41 -6.31
CA PHE A 40 -10.78 -1.47 -5.30
C PHE A 40 -9.64 -1.19 -4.33
N VAL A 41 -9.92 -1.36 -3.05
CA VAL A 41 -8.91 -1.38 -2.00
C VAL A 41 -8.86 -2.77 -1.40
N VAL A 42 -7.67 -3.35 -1.39
CA VAL A 42 -7.37 -4.59 -0.69
C VAL A 42 -6.52 -4.24 0.51
N CYS A 43 -6.97 -4.56 1.71
CA CYS A 43 -6.22 -4.30 2.92
C CYS A 43 -6.26 -5.47 3.89
N THR A 44 -5.30 -5.48 4.80
CA THR A 44 -5.37 -6.34 5.97
C THR A 44 -6.55 -5.90 6.87
N ASP A 45 -7.15 -6.86 7.57
CA ASP A 45 -8.16 -6.64 8.61
C ASP A 45 -7.76 -7.40 9.87
N GLY A 46 -7.26 -6.65 10.85
CA GLY A 46 -6.83 -7.15 12.14
C GLY A 46 -5.34 -6.98 12.41
N LEU A 47 -4.53 -6.60 11.42
CA LEU A 47 -3.11 -6.32 11.62
C LEU A 47 -2.91 -5.14 12.58
N TRP A 48 -3.87 -4.19 12.59
CA TRP A 48 -3.85 -3.03 13.47
C TRP A 48 -3.75 -3.42 14.96
N LYS A 49 -4.15 -4.62 15.37
CA LYS A 49 -4.05 -5.08 16.76
C LYS A 49 -2.60 -5.16 17.26
N TYR A 50 -1.64 -5.30 16.34
CA TYR A 50 -0.24 -5.24 16.68
C TYR A 50 0.24 -3.78 16.77
N ARG A 51 0.67 -3.39 17.97
CA ARG A 51 1.30 -2.09 18.22
C ARG A 51 2.76 -2.12 17.74
N MET A 52 3.03 -1.52 16.59
CA MET A 52 4.37 -1.42 16.05
C MET A 52 5.30 -0.60 16.96
N PRO A 53 6.59 -0.99 17.12
CA PRO A 53 7.59 -0.25 17.89
C PRO A 53 8.14 0.94 17.11
N VAL A 54 7.27 1.91 16.78
CA VAL A 54 7.66 3.12 16.06
C VAL A 54 8.54 4.03 16.94
N THR A 55 9.34 4.87 16.30
CA THR A 55 10.12 5.90 17.03
C THR A 55 9.23 7.09 17.40
N PRO A 56 9.60 7.93 18.40
CA PRO A 56 8.76 9.06 18.85
C PRO A 56 8.32 10.03 17.74
N LYS A 57 9.10 10.13 16.66
CA LYS A 57 8.74 10.92 15.48
C LYS A 57 7.44 10.45 14.80
N TYR A 58 7.06 9.20 14.99
CA TYR A 58 5.91 8.53 14.35
C TYR A 58 4.85 8.13 15.38
N GLU A 59 4.79 8.80 16.53
CA GLU A 59 3.70 8.63 17.50
C GLU A 59 2.33 8.85 16.82
N GLY A 60 1.37 7.97 17.12
CA GLY A 60 0.07 7.89 16.45
C GLY A 60 0.05 7.06 15.16
N LYS A 61 1.18 6.44 14.78
CA LYS A 61 1.33 5.57 13.60
C LYS A 61 1.67 4.12 13.97
N GLU A 62 1.47 3.73 15.23
CA GLU A 62 1.77 2.38 15.72
C GLU A 62 0.82 1.32 15.18
N HIS A 63 -0.40 1.70 14.86
CA HIS A 63 -1.46 0.81 14.43
C HIS A 63 -1.80 1.10 12.97
N ILE A 64 -1.55 0.11 12.11
CA ILE A 64 -1.75 0.22 10.67
C ILE A 64 -2.54 -0.97 10.12
N GLU A 65 -3.21 -0.72 9.00
CA GLU A 65 -3.57 -1.76 8.03
C GLU A 65 -2.76 -1.54 6.74
N LEU A 66 -2.10 -2.59 6.27
CA LEU A 66 -1.38 -2.58 5.01
C LEU A 66 -2.40 -2.64 3.87
N SER A 67 -2.20 -1.81 2.84
CA SER A 67 -3.23 -1.61 1.81
C SER A 67 -2.65 -1.51 0.41
N VAL A 68 -3.43 -1.93 -0.57
CA VAL A 68 -3.19 -1.77 -2.01
C VAL A 68 -4.46 -1.18 -2.62
N CYS A 69 -4.32 -0.19 -3.50
CA CYS A 69 -5.44 0.43 -4.21
C CYS A 69 -5.23 0.24 -5.72
N VAL A 70 -6.28 -0.18 -6.43
CA VAL A 70 -6.26 -0.50 -7.87
C VAL A 70 -7.53 0.03 -8.54
N GLU A 71 -7.52 0.10 -9.87
CA GLU A 71 -8.71 0.42 -10.67
C GLU A 71 -9.78 -0.68 -10.53
N ASP A 72 -11.04 -0.39 -10.89
CA ASP A 72 -12.20 -1.25 -10.65
C ASP A 72 -12.35 -2.42 -11.64
N ASP A 73 -11.41 -2.60 -12.56
CA ASP A 73 -11.34 -3.69 -13.53
C ASP A 73 -10.42 -4.86 -13.10
N TRP A 74 -9.73 -4.73 -11.97
CA TRP A 74 -8.85 -5.78 -11.45
C TRP A 74 -9.62 -7.03 -11.00
N ASP A 75 -9.27 -8.19 -11.58
CA ASP A 75 -9.72 -9.50 -11.14
C ASP A 75 -8.69 -10.14 -10.18
N PHE A 76 -9.09 -10.40 -8.93
CA PHE A 76 -8.22 -11.03 -7.92
C PHE A 76 -8.12 -12.55 -8.05
N GLY A 77 -8.88 -13.17 -8.97
CA GLY A 77 -8.70 -14.55 -9.40
C GLY A 77 -7.58 -14.73 -10.44
N ASP A 78 -7.18 -13.65 -11.13
CA ASP A 78 -6.11 -13.67 -12.14
C ASP A 78 -4.73 -13.84 -11.47
N GLU A 79 -3.92 -14.78 -11.99
CA GLU A 79 -2.53 -15.00 -11.59
C GLU A 79 -1.69 -13.70 -11.66
N ASN A 80 -1.99 -12.80 -12.59
CA ASN A 80 -1.31 -11.52 -12.71
C ASN A 80 -1.53 -10.59 -11.51
N ASN A 81 -2.61 -10.79 -10.73
CA ASN A 81 -2.99 -9.96 -9.60
C ASN A 81 -2.84 -10.68 -8.24
N GLN A 82 -2.59 -12.00 -8.24
CA GLN A 82 -2.43 -12.82 -7.02
C GLN A 82 -1.35 -12.29 -6.07
N TRP A 83 -0.32 -11.60 -6.60
CA TRP A 83 0.72 -11.01 -5.77
C TRP A 83 0.15 -10.05 -4.70
N VAL A 84 -1.00 -9.42 -4.91
CA VAL A 84 -1.58 -8.45 -3.95
C VAL A 84 -1.83 -9.11 -2.60
N THR A 85 -2.58 -10.20 -2.57
CA THR A 85 -2.91 -10.90 -1.32
C THR A 85 -1.68 -11.58 -0.73
N GLU A 86 -0.85 -12.21 -1.57
CA GLU A 86 0.40 -12.85 -1.14
C GLU A 86 1.35 -11.87 -0.43
N LYS A 87 1.49 -10.65 -0.97
CA LYS A 87 2.42 -9.65 -0.40
C LYS A 87 1.86 -8.99 0.84
N LEU A 88 0.55 -8.73 0.91
CA LEU A 88 -0.08 -8.26 2.14
C LEU A 88 0.05 -9.28 3.27
N GLU A 89 -0.19 -10.57 2.97
CA GLU A 89 -0.01 -11.64 3.94
C GLU A 89 1.44 -11.77 4.39
N TRP A 90 2.38 -11.78 3.45
CA TRP A 90 3.81 -11.88 3.76
C TRP A 90 4.31 -10.69 4.59
N LEU A 91 3.95 -9.45 4.22
CA LEU A 91 4.37 -8.23 4.92
C LEU A 91 3.74 -8.12 6.30
N GLY A 92 2.46 -8.47 6.45
CA GLY A 92 1.78 -8.50 7.74
C GLY A 92 2.45 -9.52 8.68
N ASN A 93 2.71 -10.74 8.20
CA ASN A 93 3.43 -11.74 8.99
C ASN A 93 4.87 -11.32 9.30
N PHE A 94 5.56 -10.67 8.35
CA PHE A 94 6.90 -10.13 8.58
C PHE A 94 6.92 -9.11 9.73
N LEU A 95 5.95 -8.20 9.79
CA LEU A 95 5.82 -7.24 10.91
C LEU A 95 5.70 -7.96 12.26
N LEU A 96 4.81 -8.95 12.33
CA LEU A 96 4.51 -9.71 13.55
C LEU A 96 5.69 -10.57 13.99
N ASP A 97 6.27 -11.35 13.08
CA ASP A 97 7.34 -12.30 13.38
C ASP A 97 8.64 -11.59 13.75
N ARG A 98 8.97 -10.49 13.04
CA ARG A 98 10.18 -9.71 13.30
C ARG A 98 10.00 -8.68 14.40
N LYS A 99 8.78 -8.51 14.92
CA LYS A 99 8.42 -7.48 15.90
C LYS A 99 8.97 -6.11 15.47
N THR A 100 8.71 -5.77 14.22
CA THR A 100 9.24 -4.56 13.57
C THR A 100 8.12 -3.64 13.13
N TRP A 101 8.44 -2.59 12.38
CA TRP A 101 7.48 -1.58 11.94
C TRP A 101 7.71 -1.13 10.50
N PHE A 102 6.62 -0.75 9.83
CA PHE A 102 6.65 -0.05 8.55
C PHE A 102 6.06 1.36 8.74
N GLY A 103 6.57 2.31 7.97
CA GLY A 103 6.05 3.67 7.95
C GLY A 103 6.30 4.35 6.62
N ALA A 104 5.65 5.49 6.44
CA ALA A 104 5.77 6.28 5.21
C ALA A 104 7.25 6.60 4.91
N GLY A 105 7.67 6.30 3.69
CA GLY A 105 9.05 6.45 3.25
C GLY A 105 9.89 5.17 3.27
N HIS A 106 9.42 4.12 3.93
CA HIS A 106 10.10 2.82 3.93
C HIS A 106 10.01 2.14 2.57
N THR A 107 10.95 1.23 2.31
CA THR A 107 11.02 0.48 1.05
C THR A 107 11.45 -0.95 1.32
N ILE A 108 10.94 -1.92 0.55
CA ILE A 108 11.32 -3.33 0.66
C ILE A 108 11.35 -3.97 -0.73
N PRO A 109 12.35 -4.81 -1.06
CA PRO A 109 12.39 -5.51 -2.35
C PRO A 109 11.32 -6.59 -2.44
N ASN A 110 10.83 -6.84 -3.65
CA ASN A 110 10.00 -8.00 -3.93
C ASN A 110 10.88 -9.25 -4.16
N GLY A 111 11.21 -9.94 -3.06
CA GLY A 111 12.07 -11.13 -3.09
C GLY A 111 13.56 -10.80 -2.99
N ASN A 112 14.37 -11.85 -2.96
CA ASN A 112 15.83 -11.75 -2.97
C ASN A 112 16.41 -12.84 -3.90
N PRO A 113 16.89 -12.50 -5.10
CA PRO A 113 17.00 -11.15 -5.66
C PRO A 113 15.62 -10.52 -5.96
N PRO A 114 15.52 -9.17 -6.08
CA PRO A 114 14.29 -8.49 -6.47
C PRO A 114 13.75 -8.98 -7.82
N LYS A 115 12.44 -9.16 -7.91
CA LYS A 115 11.73 -9.60 -9.11
C LYS A 115 10.50 -8.72 -9.35
N SER A 116 10.08 -8.59 -10.62
CA SER A 116 8.81 -7.94 -10.98
C SER A 116 7.63 -8.58 -10.25
N LEU A 117 6.62 -7.78 -9.92
CA LEU A 117 5.42 -8.24 -9.23
C LEU A 117 4.54 -9.10 -10.13
N SER A 118 4.35 -8.67 -11.37
CA SER A 118 3.56 -9.41 -12.36
C SER A 118 3.95 -9.02 -13.79
N ARG A 119 3.19 -9.46 -14.79
CA ARG A 119 3.42 -9.08 -16.19
C ARG A 119 3.02 -7.63 -16.43
N SER A 120 1.96 -7.16 -15.77
CA SER A 120 1.50 -5.77 -15.90
C SER A 120 2.16 -4.83 -14.91
N VAL A 121 2.54 -5.30 -13.71
CA VAL A 121 3.24 -4.49 -12.71
C VAL A 121 4.71 -4.91 -12.65
N THR A 122 5.52 -4.27 -13.50
CA THR A 122 6.93 -4.67 -13.71
C THR A 122 7.89 -4.20 -12.61
N GLN A 123 7.42 -3.32 -11.72
CA GLN A 123 8.15 -2.84 -10.56
C GLN A 123 8.57 -3.99 -9.64
N ASP A 124 9.72 -3.85 -8.99
CA ASP A 124 10.41 -4.93 -8.26
C ASP A 124 10.65 -4.60 -6.77
N HIS A 125 10.16 -3.45 -6.31
CA HIS A 125 10.21 -3.00 -4.92
C HIS A 125 8.89 -2.37 -4.53
N PHE A 126 8.63 -2.30 -3.22
CA PHE A 126 7.56 -1.51 -2.65
C PHE A 126 8.12 -0.26 -1.96
N TYR A 127 7.40 0.84 -2.10
CA TYR A 127 7.52 2.06 -1.33
C TYR A 127 6.24 2.24 -0.51
N PHE A 128 6.38 2.46 0.79
CA PHE A 128 5.23 2.65 1.67
C PHE A 128 4.91 4.13 1.83
N ASP A 129 3.64 4.51 1.72
CA ASP A 129 3.18 5.87 1.99
C ASP A 129 1.75 5.90 2.51
N GLU A 130 1.36 7.05 3.05
CA GLU A 130 -0.04 7.34 3.37
C GLU A 130 -0.78 7.77 2.08
N ALA A 131 -2.11 7.65 2.09
CA ALA A 131 -2.94 8.11 0.98
C ALA A 131 -2.63 9.58 0.66
N THR A 132 -2.31 9.85 -0.60
CA THR A 132 -2.04 11.21 -1.08
C THR A 132 -3.13 11.67 -2.03
N TYR A 133 -3.60 10.78 -2.93
CA TYR A 133 -4.69 11.10 -3.84
C TYR A 133 -6.04 11.08 -3.12
N MET A 134 -6.31 10.02 -2.37
CA MET A 134 -7.56 9.75 -1.64
C MET A 134 -7.46 10.09 -0.14
N HIS A 135 -6.61 11.05 0.22
CA HIS A 135 -6.37 11.45 1.61
C HIS A 135 -7.64 11.88 2.36
N GLU A 136 -8.66 12.39 1.66
CA GLU A 136 -9.95 12.82 2.22
C GLU A 136 -10.77 11.66 2.80
N ILE A 137 -10.60 10.45 2.28
CA ILE A 137 -11.39 9.27 2.66
C ILE A 137 -10.57 8.22 3.44
N PHE A 138 -9.24 8.30 3.36
CA PHE A 138 -8.30 7.41 4.08
C PHE A 138 -7.60 8.09 5.26
N ASN A 139 -8.26 9.06 5.89
CA ASN A 139 -7.85 9.52 7.21
C ASN A 139 -7.93 8.36 8.24
N PRO A 140 -7.21 8.41 9.37
CA PRO A 140 -7.24 7.32 10.35
C PRO A 140 -8.66 7.04 10.88
N PHE A 141 -8.92 5.79 11.24
CA PHE A 141 -10.04 5.45 12.13
C PHE A 141 -9.62 5.60 13.57
N TYR A 142 -10.58 5.80 14.47
CA TYR A 142 -10.35 5.71 15.91
C TYR A 142 -11.17 4.56 16.45
N ILE A 143 -10.48 3.51 16.90
CA ILE A 143 -11.08 2.36 17.58
C ILE A 143 -10.70 2.48 19.05
N ASP A 144 -11.68 2.80 19.91
CA ASP A 144 -11.44 3.07 21.34
C ASP A 144 -10.27 4.06 21.56
N GLU A 145 -10.34 5.22 20.90
CA GLU A 145 -9.31 6.28 20.89
C GLU A 145 -7.97 5.91 20.22
N THR A 146 -7.79 4.66 19.79
CA THR A 146 -6.57 4.21 19.09
C THR A 146 -6.65 4.57 17.60
N PRO A 147 -5.72 5.38 17.07
CA PRO A 147 -5.70 5.71 15.65
C PRO A 147 -5.20 4.52 14.82
N VAL A 148 -6.05 4.02 13.91
CA VAL A 148 -5.71 2.99 12.92
C VAL A 148 -5.51 3.65 11.57
N ASN A 149 -4.29 3.57 11.05
CA ASN A 149 -3.88 4.24 9.81
C ASN A 149 -3.85 3.26 8.64
N PHE A 150 -4.08 3.75 7.43
CA PHE A 150 -3.79 3.00 6.22
C PHE A 150 -2.36 3.27 5.76
N LEU A 151 -1.60 2.21 5.48
CA LEU A 151 -0.27 2.31 4.88
C LEU A 151 -0.28 1.60 3.53
N PHE A 152 -0.20 2.38 2.46
CA PHE A 152 -0.30 1.88 1.09
C PHE A 152 1.04 1.37 0.57
N LEU A 153 0.99 0.23 -0.11
CA LEU A 153 2.09 -0.35 -0.86
C LEU A 153 2.07 0.23 -2.27
N ILE A 154 3.07 1.05 -2.60
CA ILE A 154 3.23 1.65 -3.93
C ILE A 154 4.37 0.93 -4.65
N PRO A 155 4.12 0.18 -5.74
CA PRO A 155 5.18 -0.45 -6.51
C PRO A 155 6.13 0.59 -7.14
N VAL A 156 7.42 0.39 -6.95
CA VAL A 156 8.48 1.23 -7.53
C VAL A 156 9.58 0.38 -8.15
N SER A 157 10.15 0.85 -9.25
CA SER A 157 11.25 0.16 -9.93
C SER A 157 12.60 0.44 -9.26
N LYS A 158 13.59 -0.44 -9.49
CA LYS A 158 14.94 -0.28 -8.96
C LYS A 158 15.58 1.08 -9.21
N ASP A 159 15.37 1.69 -10.37
CA ASP A 159 15.91 3.01 -10.71
C ASP A 159 15.18 4.16 -9.98
N GLU A 160 13.87 4.02 -9.72
CA GLU A 160 13.10 4.91 -8.85
C GLU A 160 13.62 4.84 -7.41
N LEU A 161 13.86 3.63 -6.91
CA LEU A 161 14.46 3.41 -5.60
C LEU A 161 15.89 3.98 -5.52
N ASP A 162 16.71 3.78 -6.55
CA ASP A 162 18.06 4.36 -6.63
C ASP A 162 18.02 5.88 -6.63
N TYR A 163 17.03 6.49 -7.31
CA TYR A 163 16.83 7.92 -7.28
C TYR A 163 16.46 8.40 -5.87
N LYS A 164 15.59 7.68 -5.15
CA LYS A 164 15.27 7.96 -3.74
C LYS A 164 16.52 7.92 -2.86
N HIS A 165 17.35 6.88 -3.00
CA HIS A 165 18.59 6.74 -2.22
C HIS A 165 19.63 7.83 -2.53
N LYS A 166 19.76 8.23 -3.80
CA LYS A 166 20.68 9.30 -4.23
C LYS A 166 20.20 10.71 -3.83
N LYS A 167 18.91 10.87 -3.58
CA LYS A 167 18.30 12.16 -3.22
C LYS A 167 17.79 12.10 -1.78
N SER A 168 16.48 12.07 -1.61
CA SER A 168 15.84 11.89 -0.31
C SER A 168 14.41 11.41 -0.53
N THR A 169 13.79 10.86 0.52
CA THR A 169 12.36 10.50 0.49
C THR A 169 11.48 11.69 0.10
N PHE A 170 11.76 12.90 0.61
CA PHE A 170 10.98 14.10 0.28
C PHE A 170 11.07 14.46 -1.22
N VAL A 171 12.28 14.45 -1.79
CA VAL A 171 12.48 14.74 -3.22
C VAL A 171 11.84 13.65 -4.09
N PHE A 172 11.92 12.40 -3.65
CA PHE A 172 11.30 11.27 -4.35
C PHE A 172 9.77 11.35 -4.33
N LYS A 173 9.15 11.63 -3.17
CA LYS A 173 7.70 11.80 -3.06
C LYS A 173 7.18 12.91 -3.98
N ARG A 174 7.89 14.04 -4.05
CA ARG A 174 7.57 15.11 -5.03
C ARG A 174 7.71 14.65 -6.48
N LYS A 175 8.71 13.82 -6.79
CA LYS A 175 8.93 13.28 -8.13
C LYS A 175 7.78 12.35 -8.56
N LEU A 176 7.33 11.47 -7.67
CA LEU A 176 6.15 10.62 -7.88
C LEU A 176 4.88 11.45 -8.09
N ALA A 177 4.61 12.41 -7.18
CA ALA A 177 3.45 13.29 -7.29
C ALA A 177 3.42 14.10 -8.60
N ASN A 178 4.57 14.65 -9.04
CA ASN A 178 4.67 15.35 -10.33
C ASN A 178 4.42 14.46 -11.57
N LYS A 179 4.42 13.15 -11.38
CA LYS A 179 4.10 12.15 -12.40
C LYS A 179 2.78 11.43 -12.13
N ASN A 180 1.96 11.95 -11.20
CA ASN A 180 0.70 11.37 -10.77
C ASN A 180 0.84 9.92 -10.27
N VAL A 181 1.99 9.57 -9.69
CA VAL A 181 2.18 8.28 -9.03
C VAL A 181 1.88 8.44 -7.55
N HIS A 182 0.90 7.69 -7.07
CA HIS A 182 0.37 7.72 -5.71
C HIS A 182 -0.09 6.31 -5.32
N GLU A 183 -1.08 6.16 -4.43
CA GLU A 183 -1.54 4.86 -3.92
C GLU A 183 -2.30 3.97 -4.92
N VAL A 184 -2.81 4.51 -6.02
CA VAL A 184 -3.53 3.73 -7.04
C VAL A 184 -2.50 3.14 -7.99
N ILE A 185 -2.47 1.81 -8.10
CA ILE A 185 -1.53 1.11 -8.96
C ILE A 185 -2.01 1.21 -10.41
N GLU A 186 -1.13 1.73 -11.26
CA GLU A 186 -1.32 1.77 -12.71
C GLU A 186 -0.55 0.61 -13.35
N GLU A 187 -1.27 -0.25 -14.08
CA GLU A 187 -0.68 -1.32 -14.87
C GLU A 187 0.18 -0.76 -16.03
N PHE A 188 1.26 -1.46 -16.36
CA PHE A 188 2.22 -1.10 -17.41
C PHE A 188 2.90 0.26 -17.23
N ARG A 189 2.81 0.85 -16.03
CA ARG A 189 3.43 2.13 -15.71
C ARG A 189 4.95 2.09 -15.92
N PRO A 190 5.53 2.97 -16.76
CA PRO A 190 6.98 3.09 -16.87
C PRO A 190 7.58 3.76 -15.64
N SER A 191 8.89 3.61 -15.45
CA SER A 191 9.64 4.34 -14.42
C SER A 191 9.47 5.86 -14.58
N VAL A 192 9.29 6.58 -13.47
CA VAL A 192 9.26 8.05 -13.43
C VAL A 192 10.63 8.68 -13.68
N ILE A 193 11.69 7.85 -13.70
CA ILE A 193 13.06 8.27 -13.98
C ILE A 193 13.32 8.20 -15.47
N THR A 194 13.26 9.36 -16.12
CA THR A 194 13.64 9.47 -17.53
C THR A 194 15.16 9.36 -17.67
N ARG A 195 15.63 8.36 -18.42
CA ARG A 195 17.02 8.30 -18.85
C ARG A 195 17.23 9.38 -19.91
N ARG A 196 18.04 10.40 -19.60
CA ARG A 196 18.53 11.32 -20.63
C ARG A 196 19.56 10.55 -21.48
N TRP A 197 19.17 10.17 -22.69
CA TRP A 197 20.12 9.75 -23.70
C TRP A 197 21.04 10.93 -23.97
N LYS A 198 22.31 10.81 -23.56
CA LYS A 198 23.35 11.68 -24.09
C LYS A 198 23.60 11.21 -25.51
N LEU A 199 23.08 11.94 -26.49
CA LEU A 199 23.59 11.85 -27.86
C LEU A 199 24.98 12.48 -27.81
N TRP A 200 26.00 11.65 -28.00
CA TRP A 200 27.39 12.06 -28.19
C TRP A 200 27.61 12.26 -29.67
#